data_AF-A0A957SGB0-F1
#
_entry.id   AF-A0A957SGB0-F1
#
_cell.length_a   1.000
_cell.length_b   1.000
_cell.length_c   1.000
_cell.angle_alpha   90.00
_cell.angle_beta   90.00
_cell.angle_gamma   90.00
#
_symmetry.space_group_name_H-M   'P 1'
#
loop_
_entity.id
_entity.type
_entity.pdbx_description
1 polymer ?
#
loop_
_entity_poly.entity_id
_entity_poly.type
_entity_poly.pdbx_seq_one_letter_code
_entity_poly.pdbx_strand_id
1 'polypeptide(L)'
;MTLSAQDKKVIAQLAQQHGVSQNAVEALWAAVQAGNGSAAQFSHPELGGMGQWMAGGMTMIGDFSNYRLQAAVADICTVLANHLRTRITEPVVNAAPVASQRQTQSSGTPVEPAAGKSQSTQKPSILGA
;
A
#
# COMPACT_ATOMS: atom_id res chain seq x y z
N MET A 1 13.30 12.35 9.63
CA MET A 1 13.12 11.23 8.67
C MET A 1 14.16 11.38 7.57
N THR A 2 14.98 10.36 7.33
CA THR A 2 16.06 10.39 6.32
C THR A 2 15.51 10.00 4.96
N LEU A 3 15.57 10.90 3.96
CA LEU A 3 15.33 10.55 2.56
C LEU A 3 16.32 9.45 2.14
N SER A 4 15.83 8.32 1.64
CA SER A 4 16.68 7.29 1.06
C SER A 4 17.25 7.78 -0.27
N ALA A 5 18.34 7.15 -0.74
CA ALA A 5 18.92 7.42 -2.04
C ALA A 5 17.92 7.21 -3.19
N GLN A 6 16.99 6.25 -3.05
CA GLN A 6 15.91 6.06 -4.02
C GLN A 6 14.89 7.20 -3.99
N ASP A 7 14.48 7.68 -2.81
CA ASP A 7 13.53 8.79 -2.69
C ASP A 7 14.10 10.05 -3.34
N LYS A 8 15.39 10.34 -3.10
CA LYS A 8 16.10 11.45 -3.75
C LYS A 8 16.13 11.33 -5.28
N LYS A 9 16.29 10.12 -5.82
CA LYS A 9 16.24 9.89 -7.28
C LYS A 9 14.85 10.17 -7.84
N VAL A 10 13.80 9.66 -7.19
CA VAL A 10 12.40 9.89 -7.61
C VAL A 10 12.08 11.39 -7.58
N ILE A 11 12.46 12.07 -6.50
CA ILE A 11 12.30 13.53 -6.34
C ILE A 11 13.02 14.29 -7.45
N ALA A 12 14.28 13.93 -7.75
CA ALA A 12 15.05 14.56 -8.82
C ALA A 12 14.42 14.34 -10.20
N GLN A 13 13.92 13.13 -10.47
CA GLN A 13 13.26 12.83 -11.74
C GLN A 13 11.95 13.62 -11.90
N LEU A 14 11.10 13.64 -10.87
CA LEU A 14 9.84 14.40 -10.90
C LEU A 14 10.09 15.91 -11.06
N ALA A 15 11.09 16.45 -10.36
CA ALA A 15 11.50 17.85 -10.51
C ALA A 15 11.86 18.18 -11.96
N GLN A 16 12.66 17.33 -12.62
CA GLN A 16 13.06 17.51 -14.01
C GLN A 16 11.89 17.31 -15.00
N GLN A 17 11.02 16.32 -14.78
CA GLN A 17 9.89 16.02 -15.68
C GLN A 17 8.84 17.14 -15.69
N HIS A 18 8.54 17.71 -14.52
CA HIS A 18 7.53 18.76 -14.38
C HIS A 18 8.09 20.18 -14.44
N GLY A 19 9.42 20.33 -14.51
CA GLY A 19 10.09 21.64 -14.58
C GLY A 19 9.97 22.44 -13.29
N VAL A 20 9.94 21.77 -12.13
CA VAL A 20 9.85 22.39 -10.80
C VAL A 20 11.13 22.14 -10.00
N SER A 21 11.42 22.96 -8.99
CA SER A 21 12.59 22.77 -8.14
C SER A 21 12.50 21.49 -7.28
N GLN A 22 13.64 20.86 -6.99
CA GLN A 22 13.68 19.70 -6.08
C GLN A 22 13.07 20.01 -4.71
N ASN A 23 13.32 21.22 -4.18
CA ASN A 23 12.78 21.66 -2.90
C ASN A 23 11.24 21.69 -2.89
N ALA A 24 10.61 21.98 -4.02
CA ALA A 24 9.16 21.94 -4.18
C ALA A 24 8.63 20.51 -4.10
N VAL A 25 9.31 19.56 -4.77
CA VAL A 25 8.95 18.14 -4.73
C VAL A 25 9.24 17.52 -3.35
N GLU A 26 10.28 17.98 -2.65
CA GLU A 26 10.56 17.59 -1.26
C GLU A 26 9.46 18.05 -0.30
N ALA A 27 8.93 19.27 -0.48
CA ALA A 27 7.78 19.75 0.28
C ALA A 27 6.53 18.89 0.02
N LEU A 28 6.29 18.48 -1.24
CA LEU A 28 5.21 17.54 -1.60
C LEU A 28 5.42 16.17 -0.94
N TRP A 29 6.64 15.65 -0.95
CA TRP A 29 6.97 14.37 -0.29
C TRP A 29 6.68 14.40 1.21
N ALA A 30 7.08 15.47 1.90
CA ALA A 30 6.77 15.66 3.32
C ALA A 30 5.26 15.74 3.58
N ALA A 31 4.53 16.46 2.71
CA ALA A 31 3.09 16.60 2.79
C ALA A 31 2.34 15.27 2.58
N VAL A 32 2.71 14.48 1.57
CA VAL A 32 2.11 13.16 1.28
C VAL A 32 2.38 12.18 2.41
N GLN A 33 3.59 12.20 2.99
CA GLN A 33 3.90 11.39 4.17
C GLN A 33 3.02 11.78 5.37
N ALA A 34 2.84 13.08 5.62
CA ALA A 34 2.00 13.56 6.72
C ALA A 34 0.53 13.11 6.56
N GLY A 35 0.01 13.07 5.33
CA GLY A 35 -1.33 12.54 5.04
C GLY A 35 -1.37 11.05 4.70
N ASN A 36 -0.34 10.27 5.08
CA ASN A 36 -0.28 8.81 4.92
C ASN A 36 -0.54 8.30 3.49
N GLY A 37 -0.17 9.08 2.46
CA GLY A 37 -0.40 8.72 1.07
C GLY A 37 -1.84 8.90 0.57
N SER A 38 -2.76 9.40 1.40
CA SER A 38 -4.15 9.68 1.02
C SER A 38 -4.44 11.17 0.88
N ALA A 39 -3.66 12.02 1.55
CA ALA A 39 -3.75 13.46 1.44
C ALA A 39 -2.36 14.08 1.48
N ALA A 40 -2.22 15.29 0.95
CA ALA A 40 -1.02 16.08 1.07
C ALA A 40 -1.41 17.56 1.17
N GLN A 41 -0.88 18.26 2.17
CA GLN A 41 -1.04 19.71 2.28
C GLN A 41 0.34 20.35 2.25
N PHE A 42 0.55 21.22 1.27
CA PHE A 42 1.84 21.84 1.01
C PHE A 42 1.68 23.36 0.90
N SER A 43 2.77 24.07 1.11
CA SER A 43 2.82 25.52 0.94
C SER A 43 4.17 25.88 0.36
N HIS A 44 4.19 26.21 -0.93
CA HIS A 44 5.42 26.52 -1.64
C HIS A 44 5.16 27.53 -2.76
N PRO A 45 5.95 28.62 -2.86
CA PRO A 45 5.71 29.67 -3.86
C PRO A 45 5.77 29.16 -5.30
N GLU A 46 6.67 28.22 -5.61
CA GLU A 46 6.74 27.63 -6.97
C GLU A 46 5.57 26.68 -7.29
N LEU A 47 4.82 26.21 -6.29
CA LEU A 47 3.67 25.31 -6.48
C LEU A 47 2.33 26.07 -6.49
N GLY A 48 2.36 27.41 -6.57
CA GLY A 48 1.16 28.24 -6.52
C GLY A 48 0.74 28.60 -5.08
N GLY A 49 1.68 28.57 -4.13
CA GLY A 49 1.45 28.92 -2.73
C GLY A 49 0.92 27.75 -1.92
N MET A 50 -0.19 27.97 -1.20
CA MET A 50 -0.86 26.94 -0.42
C MET A 50 -1.66 26.01 -1.33
N GLY A 51 -1.51 24.70 -1.14
CA GLY A 51 -2.27 23.70 -1.87
C GLY A 51 -2.56 22.45 -1.06
N GLN A 52 -3.59 21.74 -1.47
CA GLN A 52 -3.97 20.45 -0.93
C GLN A 52 -4.25 19.47 -2.07
N TRP A 53 -3.77 18.25 -1.91
CA TRP A 53 -4.05 17.12 -2.77
C TRP A 53 -4.73 16.03 -1.97
N MET A 54 -5.72 15.38 -2.57
CA MET A 54 -6.35 14.17 -2.04
C MET A 54 -6.38 13.05 -3.07
N ALA A 55 -6.06 11.83 -2.61
CA ALA A 55 -6.20 10.61 -3.37
C ALA A 55 -7.69 10.39 -3.70
N GLY A 56 -8.07 10.59 -4.95
CA GLY A 56 -9.49 10.62 -5.37
C GLY A 56 -9.85 11.79 -6.29
N GLY A 57 -8.88 12.66 -6.61
CA GLY A 57 -9.01 13.60 -7.73
C GLY A 57 -9.31 15.04 -7.34
N MET A 58 -9.26 15.40 -6.06
CA MET A 58 -9.42 16.78 -5.63
C MET A 58 -8.05 17.39 -5.31
N THR A 59 -7.50 18.14 -6.26
CA THR A 59 -6.27 18.92 -6.07
C THR A 59 -6.64 20.40 -6.11
N MET A 60 -6.40 21.11 -5.02
CA MET A 60 -6.53 22.56 -4.95
C MET A 60 -5.15 23.17 -4.80
N ILE A 61 -4.84 24.15 -5.64
CA ILE A 61 -3.70 25.04 -5.48
C ILE A 61 -4.22 26.46 -5.41
N GLY A 62 -3.54 27.31 -4.63
CA GLY A 62 -3.90 28.72 -4.46
C GLY A 62 -3.93 29.50 -5.76
N ASP A 63 -3.19 29.03 -6.78
CA ASP A 63 -3.30 29.53 -8.14
C ASP A 63 -4.36 28.74 -8.94
N PHE A 64 -5.62 29.17 -8.82
CA PHE A 64 -6.76 28.54 -9.50
C PHE A 64 -6.74 28.67 -11.03
N SER A 65 -5.89 29.56 -11.58
CA SER A 65 -5.81 29.81 -13.02
C SER A 65 -4.78 28.89 -13.70
N ASN A 66 -3.81 28.37 -12.95
CA ASN A 66 -2.80 27.46 -13.46
C ASN A 66 -3.24 25.99 -13.41
N TYR A 67 -4.20 25.63 -14.26
CA TYR A 67 -4.67 24.24 -14.42
C TYR A 67 -3.53 23.26 -14.75
N ARG A 68 -2.52 23.70 -15.50
CA ARG A 68 -1.33 22.90 -15.83
C ARG A 68 -0.52 22.54 -14.59
N LEU A 69 -0.35 23.50 -13.68
CA LEU A 69 0.35 23.29 -12.41
C LEU A 69 -0.46 22.37 -11.50
N GLN A 70 -1.79 22.53 -11.47
CA GLN A 70 -2.68 21.67 -10.69
C GLN A 70 -2.57 20.21 -11.13
N ALA A 71 -2.58 19.96 -12.45
CA ALA A 71 -2.40 18.64 -13.02
C ALA A 71 -1.01 18.06 -12.70
N ALA A 72 0.05 18.87 -12.83
CA ALA A 72 1.41 18.45 -12.49
C ALA A 72 1.55 18.06 -11.02
N VAL A 73 1.03 18.88 -10.09
CA VAL A 73 1.01 18.57 -8.65
C VAL A 73 0.23 17.29 -8.37
N ALA A 74 -0.92 17.11 -9.02
CA ALA A 74 -1.73 15.91 -8.85
C ALA A 74 -0.99 14.64 -9.28
N ASP A 75 -0.28 14.70 -10.41
CA ASP A 75 0.52 13.61 -10.94
C ASP A 75 1.70 13.27 -10.01
N ILE A 76 2.47 14.28 -9.61
CA ILE A 76 3.59 14.14 -8.65
C ILE A 76 3.10 13.49 -7.36
N CYS A 77 2.05 14.03 -6.72
CA CYS A 77 1.51 13.47 -5.49
C CYS A 77 1.02 12.03 -5.65
N THR A 78 0.40 11.70 -6.79
CA THR A 78 -0.07 10.34 -7.08
C THR A 78 1.10 9.36 -7.18
N VAL A 79 2.16 9.72 -7.89
CA VAL A 79 3.38 8.90 -8.00
C VAL A 79 4.04 8.71 -6.63
N LEU A 80 4.19 9.78 -5.85
CA LEU A 80 4.78 9.72 -4.51
C LEU A 80 3.94 8.88 -3.53
N ALA A 81 2.62 9.05 -3.55
CA ALA A 81 1.69 8.28 -2.73
C ALA A 81 1.74 6.79 -3.06
N ASN A 82 1.80 6.44 -4.36
CA ASN A 82 1.94 5.05 -4.79
C ASN A 82 3.28 4.46 -4.31
N HIS A 83 4.37 5.21 -4.44
CA HIS A 83 5.70 4.79 -3.97
C HIS A 83 5.76 4.59 -2.45
N LEU A 84 5.08 5.43 -1.66
CA LEU A 84 4.92 5.23 -0.22
C LEU A 84 4.07 4.01 0.08
N ARG A 85 2.97 3.80 -0.64
CA ARG A 85 2.08 2.65 -0.43
C ARG A 85 2.78 1.34 -0.78
N THR A 86 3.59 1.27 -1.82
CA THR A 86 4.39 0.07 -2.14
C THR A 86 5.37 -0.25 -1.02
N ARG A 87 5.99 0.74 -0.38
CA ARG A 87 6.87 0.53 0.79
C ARG A 87 6.13 -0.01 2.01
N ILE A 88 4.87 0.41 2.21
CA ILE A 88 4.04 -0.03 3.34
C ILE A 88 3.40 -1.41 3.05
N THR A 89 3.22 -1.73 1.76
CA THR A 89 2.51 -2.94 1.29
C THR A 89 3.43 -4.11 0.96
N GLU A 90 4.76 -3.96 0.97
CA GLU A 90 5.62 -5.15 1.04
C GLU A 90 5.46 -5.76 2.44
N PRO A 91 4.73 -6.89 2.62
CA PRO A 91 4.97 -7.69 3.79
C PRO A 91 6.44 -8.09 3.73
N VAL A 92 7.13 -7.91 4.85
CA VAL A 92 8.41 -8.52 5.15
C VAL A 92 8.32 -10.05 4.97
N VAL A 93 8.31 -10.54 3.72
CA VAL A 93 8.50 -11.96 3.41
C VAL A 93 9.99 -12.21 3.27
N ASN A 94 10.70 -12.03 4.38
CA ASN A 94 12.04 -12.57 4.58
C ASN A 94 12.04 -14.11 4.74
N ALA A 95 11.08 -14.83 4.15
CA ALA A 95 11.07 -16.29 4.13
C ALA A 95 11.63 -16.77 2.80
N ALA A 96 12.80 -17.42 2.87
CA ALA A 96 13.50 -18.10 1.80
C ALA A 96 12.60 -18.88 0.82
N PRO A 97 13.02 -19.11 -0.44
CA PRO A 97 12.25 -19.91 -1.38
C PRO A 97 12.19 -21.37 -0.88
N VAL A 98 11.10 -21.75 -0.22
CA VAL A 98 10.80 -23.16 0.05
C VAL A 98 10.35 -23.80 -1.26
N ALA A 99 11.31 -24.48 -1.91
CA ALA A 99 11.06 -25.36 -3.03
C ALA A 99 10.00 -26.40 -2.62
N SER A 100 8.78 -26.21 -3.12
CA SER A 100 7.69 -27.18 -2.98
C SER A 100 7.94 -28.34 -3.95
N GLN A 101 8.73 -29.32 -3.52
CA GLN A 101 8.78 -30.64 -4.14
C GLN A 101 7.99 -31.60 -3.25
N ARG A 102 6.71 -31.80 -3.57
CA ARG A 102 5.88 -32.85 -2.98
C ARG A 102 6.11 -34.14 -3.77
N GLN A 103 6.85 -35.06 -3.17
CA GLN A 103 6.89 -36.45 -3.63
C GLN A 103 6.99 -37.38 -2.42
N THR A 104 5.88 -38.05 -2.09
CA THR A 104 5.90 -39.22 -1.21
C THR A 104 4.83 -40.23 -1.68
N GLN A 105 5.27 -41.17 -2.52
CA GLN A 105 4.82 -42.58 -2.47
C GLN A 105 5.39 -43.15 -1.15
N SER A 106 4.82 -44.11 -0.43
CA SER A 106 4.45 -45.46 -0.86
C SER A 106 3.79 -46.21 0.31
N SER A 107 2.81 -47.07 -0.01
CA SER A 107 2.65 -48.47 0.43
C SER A 107 2.62 -48.91 1.92
N GLY A 108 1.55 -49.65 2.27
CA GLY A 108 1.50 -50.76 3.25
C GLY A 108 1.49 -50.33 4.72
N THR A 109 0.72 -50.88 5.66
CA THR A 109 0.19 -52.26 5.85
C THR A 109 -0.86 -52.19 6.98
N PRO A 110 -1.82 -53.13 7.08
CA PRO A 110 -2.99 -53.06 7.96
C PRO A 110 -2.76 -53.75 9.31
N VAL A 111 -3.36 -53.24 10.40
CA VAL A 111 -3.59 -54.01 11.64
C VAL A 111 -4.94 -53.63 12.30
N GLU A 112 -5.90 -54.55 12.26
CA GLU A 112 -6.92 -54.78 13.30
C GLU A 112 -6.25 -55.48 14.53
N PRO A 113 -6.88 -55.78 15.70
CA PRO A 113 -8.32 -55.74 16.09
C PRO A 113 -8.61 -55.20 17.53
N ALA A 114 -9.90 -55.27 17.92
CA ALA A 114 -10.45 -55.73 19.23
C ALA A 114 -11.28 -54.77 20.12
N ALA A 115 -12.60 -55.00 20.07
CA ALA A 115 -13.55 -55.23 21.18
C ALA A 115 -13.82 -54.17 22.27
N GLY A 116 -15.06 -53.64 22.31
CA GLY A 116 -15.57 -52.86 23.45
C GLY A 116 -17.02 -52.35 23.34
N LYS A 117 -17.98 -53.28 23.39
CA LYS A 117 -19.41 -53.23 23.80
C LYS A 117 -20.13 -51.88 24.11
N SER A 118 -21.41 -51.82 23.67
CA SER A 118 -22.61 -51.31 24.39
C SER A 118 -23.25 -49.96 23.98
N GLN A 119 -24.30 -50.06 23.15
CA GLN A 119 -25.71 -49.67 23.40
C GLN A 119 -26.03 -48.41 24.23
N SER A 120 -26.80 -47.46 23.65
CA SER A 120 -28.13 -46.99 24.11
C SER A 120 -28.42 -45.50 23.78
N THR A 121 -29.41 -45.28 22.90
CA THR A 121 -30.53 -44.32 23.00
C THR A 121 -30.27 -42.87 23.47
N GLN A 122 -30.59 -41.86 22.64
CA GLN A 122 -31.68 -40.87 22.88
C GLN A 122 -31.85 -39.75 21.83
N LYS A 123 -32.99 -39.82 21.12
CA LYS A 123 -33.97 -38.81 20.61
C LYS A 123 -33.56 -37.38 20.15
N PRO A 124 -34.04 -36.93 18.97
CA PRO A 124 -34.01 -35.52 18.54
C PRO A 124 -35.27 -34.75 18.97
N SER A 125 -35.16 -33.49 19.45
CA SER A 125 -36.31 -32.58 19.66
C SER A 125 -35.86 -31.13 19.87
N ILE A 126 -36.29 -30.23 18.98
CA ILE A 126 -36.89 -28.88 19.20
C ILE A 126 -37.02 -28.19 17.82
N LEU A 127 -38.20 -27.93 17.23
CA LEU A 127 -39.36 -27.10 17.58
C LEU A 127 -39.13 -25.59 17.38
N GLY A 128 -39.89 -24.97 16.47
CA GLY A 128 -40.04 -23.52 16.38
C GLY A 128 -40.76 -23.02 15.13
N ALA A 129 -42.10 -22.98 15.22
CA ALA A 129 -43.10 -22.18 14.48
C ALA A 129 -43.18 -22.27 12.94
#